data_AF-A0A6P1WCJ7-F1
#
_entry.id   AF-A0A6P1WCJ7-F1
#
_cell.length_a   1.000
_cell.length_b   1.000
_cell.length_c   1.000
_cell.angle_alpha   90.00
_cell.angle_beta   90.00
_cell.angle_gamma   90.00
#
_symmetry.space_group_name_H-M   'P 1'
#
loop_
_entity.id
_entity.type
_entity.pdbx_description
1 polymer ?
#
loop_
_entity_poly.entity_id
_entity_poly.type
_entity_poly.pdbx_seq_one_letter_code
_entity_poly.pdbx_strand_id
1 'polypeptide(L)'
;MPQGLPIPVFTLTNDSIAYGTKVPISATDMPPGALLEYSYDNGKAWTVGNQVSVISSNAILARTRVNDLVSAVAQANYVPYFQRMLVIGNSIMSHGPAPELGWYNTNGMAASAPEKDFVHLLTSHLAGLYPKVSFKLQNGGNFERGFGLATYSLDEFNEPLQVFKPDLIIVRIGENVDEGEVLGGRNFEKQFRALLDKFASYEQPTKIVCTTSVWPRPQADAIIRKVTLEKGYPLVDLSEMVPQSKYFASQYTNPGVAAHPNDLGMLRIADLIWQKIP
;
A
#
# COMPACT_ATOMS: atom_id res chain seq x y z
N MET A 1 41.57 -4.00 27.50
CA MET A 1 40.73 -4.45 26.37
C MET A 1 40.71 -3.31 25.37
N PRO A 2 41.03 -3.50 24.08
CA PRO A 2 40.78 -2.44 23.10
C PRO A 2 39.30 -2.11 23.20
N GLN A 3 38.98 -0.86 23.53
CA GLN A 3 37.60 -0.41 23.63
C GLN A 3 37.00 -0.59 22.24
N GLY A 4 36.06 -1.53 22.10
CA GLY A 4 35.39 -1.77 20.83
C GLY A 4 34.74 -0.49 20.32
N LEU A 5 34.48 -0.40 19.02
CA LEU A 5 33.77 0.76 18.45
C LEU A 5 32.45 0.96 19.20
N PRO A 6 32.04 2.22 19.44
CA PRO A 6 30.85 2.50 20.23
C PRO A 6 29.61 1.91 19.57
N ILE A 7 28.77 1.26 20.38
CA ILE A 7 27.54 0.63 19.91
C ILE A 7 26.49 1.73 19.74
N PRO A 8 25.82 1.84 18.57
CA PRO A 8 24.79 2.85 18.39
C PRO A 8 23.56 2.62 19.27
N VAL A 9 22.82 3.70 19.50
CA VAL A 9 21.57 3.72 20.25
C VAL A 9 20.49 4.40 19.40
N PHE A 10 19.29 3.81 19.40
CA PHE A 10 18.10 4.43 18.82
C PHE A 10 17.47 5.35 19.86
N THR A 11 17.24 6.61 19.49
CA THR A 11 16.80 7.66 20.44
C THR A 11 15.32 7.61 20.82
N LEU A 12 14.50 6.88 20.06
CA LEU A 12 13.08 6.69 20.33
C LEU A 12 12.82 5.26 20.80
N THR A 13 12.10 5.11 21.91
CA THR A 13 11.82 3.82 22.56
C THR A 13 10.36 3.42 22.50
N ASN A 14 9.49 4.21 21.88
CA ASN A 14 8.09 3.84 21.70
C ASN A 14 7.98 2.78 20.61
N ASP A 15 7.47 1.61 20.97
CA ASP A 15 7.28 0.51 20.02
C ASP A 15 6.28 0.91 18.93
N SER A 16 5.17 1.58 19.26
CA SER A 16 4.22 2.07 18.25
C SER A 16 4.55 3.49 17.78
N ILE A 17 4.67 3.68 16.46
CA ILE A 17 5.15 4.94 15.87
C ILE A 17 4.53 5.18 14.49
N ALA A 18 4.34 6.44 14.09
CA ALA A 18 3.78 6.74 12.77
C ALA A 18 4.70 6.22 11.65
N TYR A 19 4.12 5.64 10.60
CA TYR A 19 4.85 5.20 9.42
C TYR A 19 5.70 6.33 8.85
N GLY A 20 6.94 6.02 8.50
CA GLY A 20 7.90 6.98 7.96
C GLY A 20 8.58 7.87 9.00
N THR A 21 8.24 7.75 10.28
CA THR A 21 8.90 8.54 11.32
C THR A 21 10.40 8.27 11.28
N LYS A 22 11.16 9.36 11.27
CA LYS A 22 12.61 9.29 11.21
C LYS A 22 13.22 9.22 12.62
N VAL A 23 13.74 8.06 13.00
CA VAL A 23 14.38 7.81 14.30
C VAL A 23 15.88 8.10 14.22
N PRO A 24 16.41 9.06 15.00
CA PRO A 24 17.85 9.28 15.10
C PRO A 24 18.58 8.10 15.73
N ILE A 25 19.75 7.80 15.17
CA ILE A 25 20.74 6.86 15.69
C ILE A 25 21.95 7.69 16.14
N SER A 26 22.46 7.40 17.33
CA SER A 26 23.62 8.09 17.89
C SER A 26 24.58 7.13 18.58
N ALA A 27 25.86 7.47 18.61
CA ALA A 27 26.89 6.79 19.38
C ALA A 27 27.80 7.84 20.01
N THR A 28 28.21 7.65 21.28
CA THR A 28 29.17 8.53 21.94
C THR A 28 30.60 8.11 21.61
N ASP A 29 31.56 9.02 21.79
CA ASP A 29 32.99 8.72 21.69
C ASP A 29 33.40 8.14 20.32
N MET A 30 32.77 8.62 19.25
CA MET A 30 33.03 8.21 17.88
C MET A 30 34.47 8.56 17.47
N PRO A 31 35.34 7.58 17.14
CA PRO A 31 36.69 7.88 16.71
C PRO A 31 36.69 8.60 15.35
N PRO A 32 37.76 9.35 15.00
CA PRO A 32 37.86 10.00 13.71
C PRO A 32 37.66 9.02 12.54
N GLY A 33 36.82 9.40 11.58
CA GLY A 33 36.49 8.55 10.42
C GLY A 33 35.43 7.47 10.69
N ALA A 34 34.86 7.40 11.90
CA ALA A 34 33.75 6.52 12.19
C ALA A 34 32.45 6.97 11.50
N LEU A 35 31.72 5.98 10.99
CA LEU A 35 30.42 6.15 10.34
C LEU A 35 29.37 5.37 11.13
N LEU A 36 28.16 5.92 11.18
CA LEU A 36 26.97 5.16 11.54
C LEU A 36 26.40 4.52 10.28
N GLU A 37 26.03 3.26 10.39
CA GLU A 37 25.35 2.53 9.33
C GLU A 37 24.13 1.80 9.90
N TYR A 38 23.10 1.63 9.07
CA TYR A 38 21.90 0.89 9.41
C TYR A 38 21.49 -0.10 8.31
N SER A 39 20.65 -1.06 8.68
CA SER A 39 20.15 -2.11 7.79
C SER A 39 18.68 -2.44 8.09
N TYR A 40 17.89 -2.67 7.04
CA TYR A 40 16.50 -3.15 7.10
C TYR A 40 16.36 -4.65 6.76
N ASP A 41 17.44 -5.30 6.34
CA ASP A 41 17.42 -6.63 5.73
C ASP A 41 18.27 -7.65 6.49
N ASN A 42 18.30 -7.50 7.82
CA ASN A 42 19.07 -8.33 8.74
C ASN A 42 20.58 -8.33 8.42
N GLY A 43 21.12 -7.17 8.04
CA GLY A 43 22.55 -6.94 7.84
C GLY A 43 23.11 -7.41 6.49
N LYS A 44 22.24 -7.73 5.51
CA LYS A 44 22.69 -8.08 4.14
C LYS A 44 23.18 -6.85 3.39
N ALA A 45 22.50 -5.71 3.57
CA ALA A 45 22.91 -4.41 3.06
C ALA A 45 22.96 -3.37 4.19
N TRP A 46 23.96 -2.49 4.12
CA TRP A 46 24.19 -1.41 5.09
C TRP A 46 24.18 -0.07 4.38
N THR A 47 23.50 0.91 4.96
CA THR A 47 23.44 2.29 4.47
C THR A 47 24.06 3.22 5.50
N VAL A 48 24.97 4.10 5.07
CA VAL A 48 25.57 5.13 5.92
C VAL A 48 24.50 6.18 6.26
N GLY A 49 24.33 6.46 7.56
CA GLY A 49 23.42 7.49 8.03
C GLY A 49 23.20 7.44 9.54
N ASN A 50 22.81 8.57 10.10
CA ASN A 50 22.53 8.76 11.53
C ASN A 50 21.02 8.78 11.83
N GLN A 51 20.18 8.38 10.88
CA GLN A 51 18.73 8.40 11.03
C GLN A 51 18.10 7.31 10.15
N VAL A 52 17.09 6.62 10.69
CA VAL A 52 16.32 5.58 9.98
C VAL A 52 14.87 5.97 9.88
N SER A 53 14.18 5.55 8.82
CA SER A 53 12.73 5.73 8.70
C SER A 53 12.03 4.43 9.08
N VAL A 54 11.02 4.50 9.95
CA VAL A 54 10.24 3.32 10.33
C VAL A 54 9.22 3.00 9.26
N ILE A 55 9.54 2.03 8.40
CA ILE A 55 8.74 1.68 7.20
C ILE A 55 8.20 0.24 7.23
N SER A 56 8.51 -0.53 8.27
CA SER A 56 8.01 -1.90 8.45
C SER A 56 8.16 -2.33 9.91
N SER A 57 7.52 -3.44 10.27
CA SER A 57 7.68 -4.11 11.57
C SER A 57 8.95 -4.97 11.68
N ASN A 58 9.80 -4.98 10.64
CA ASN A 58 11.07 -5.69 10.66
C ASN A 58 12.08 -4.98 11.57
N ALA A 59 12.97 -5.76 12.18
CA ALA A 59 14.09 -5.26 12.94
C ALA A 59 14.96 -4.30 12.11
N ILE A 60 15.26 -3.13 12.68
CA ILE A 60 16.24 -2.20 12.13
C ILE A 60 17.53 -2.40 12.91
N LEU A 61 18.61 -2.69 12.18
CA LEU A 61 19.94 -2.88 12.76
C LEU A 61 20.76 -1.60 12.60
N ALA A 62 21.63 -1.31 13.55
CA ALA A 62 22.58 -0.21 13.50
C ALA A 62 23.96 -0.64 14.00
N ARG A 63 25.03 -0.12 13.39
CA ARG A 63 26.41 -0.32 13.85
C ARG A 63 27.26 0.90 13.56
N THR A 64 28.36 1.02 14.29
CA THR A 64 29.46 1.93 13.96
C THR A 64 30.48 1.19 13.11
N ARG A 65 31.05 1.85 12.11
CA ARG A 65 32.13 1.30 11.26
C ARG A 65 33.29 2.28 11.12
N VAL A 66 34.52 1.78 11.18
CA VAL A 66 35.75 2.49 10.80
C VAL A 66 36.54 1.54 9.91
N ASN A 67 36.74 1.89 8.63
CA ASN A 67 37.33 0.98 7.63
C ASN A 67 36.60 -0.38 7.64
N ASP A 68 37.30 -1.46 7.98
CA ASP A 68 36.77 -2.82 8.06
C ASP A 68 36.33 -3.23 9.49
N LEU A 69 36.59 -2.39 10.49
CA LEU A 69 36.20 -2.64 11.87
C LEU A 69 34.75 -2.18 12.10
N VAL A 70 33.96 -3.02 12.76
CA VAL A 70 32.56 -2.73 13.13
C VAL A 70 32.33 -2.91 14.62
N SER A 71 31.39 -2.14 15.18
CA SER A 71 30.88 -2.35 16.54
C SER A 71 30.02 -3.60 16.62
N ALA A 72 29.62 -3.99 17.84
CA ALA A 72 28.45 -4.84 18.00
C ALA A 72 27.21 -4.16 17.38
N VAL A 73 26.26 -4.96 16.92
CA VAL A 73 25.03 -4.48 16.29
C VAL A 73 24.00 -4.14 17.36
N ALA A 74 23.46 -2.93 17.27
CA ALA A 74 22.25 -2.54 17.96
C ALA A 74 21.02 -2.89 17.11
N GLN A 75 19.91 -3.20 17.77
CA GLN A 75 18.65 -3.51 17.11
C GLN A 75 17.52 -2.72 17.76
N ALA A 76 16.58 -2.25 16.93
CA ALA A 76 15.28 -1.75 17.38
C ALA A 76 14.15 -2.40 16.56
N ASN A 77 13.01 -2.60 17.21
CA ASN A 77 11.78 -3.05 16.55
C ASN A 77 10.71 -1.99 16.81
N TYR A 78 9.93 -1.68 15.78
CA TYR A 78 8.82 -0.73 15.88
C TYR A 78 7.59 -1.38 15.23
N VAL A 79 6.41 -0.93 15.63
CA VAL A 79 5.10 -1.25 15.07
C VAL A 79 4.59 0.03 14.40
N PRO A 80 4.80 0.20 13.09
CA PRO A 80 4.33 1.38 12.38
C PRO A 80 2.80 1.41 12.33
N TYR A 81 2.20 2.57 12.56
CA TYR A 81 0.78 2.82 12.27
C TYR A 81 0.60 3.85 11.16
N PHE A 82 -0.53 3.79 10.47
CA PHE A 82 -0.92 4.77 9.46
C PHE A 82 -1.98 5.72 10.01
N GLN A 83 -1.89 6.98 9.60
CA GLN A 83 -2.82 8.01 10.02
C GLN A 83 -3.84 8.33 8.93
N ARG A 84 -3.48 8.14 7.66
CA ARG A 84 -4.23 8.65 6.50
C ARG A 84 -4.16 7.65 5.35
N MET A 85 -5.21 6.85 5.20
CA MET A 85 -5.34 5.86 4.13
C MET A 85 -6.11 6.43 2.93
N LEU A 86 -5.46 6.52 1.76
CA LEU A 86 -6.14 6.76 0.49
C LEU A 86 -6.45 5.43 -0.18
N VAL A 87 -7.72 5.17 -0.49
CA VAL A 87 -8.11 4.02 -1.31
C VAL A 87 -8.47 4.52 -2.69
N ILE A 88 -7.81 3.97 -3.70
CA ILE A 88 -8.08 4.23 -5.11
C ILE A 88 -8.74 2.98 -5.67
N GLY A 89 -10.00 3.10 -6.07
CA GLY A 89 -10.76 1.95 -6.51
C GLY A 89 -12.01 2.30 -7.29
N ASN A 90 -12.78 1.29 -7.65
CA ASN A 90 -14.00 1.39 -8.45
C ASN A 90 -15.23 1.00 -7.62
N SER A 91 -16.29 0.48 -8.24
CA SER A 91 -17.54 0.09 -7.57
C SER A 91 -17.34 -0.92 -6.43
N ILE A 92 -16.28 -1.72 -6.46
CA ILE A 92 -15.94 -2.65 -5.35
C ILE A 92 -15.54 -1.88 -4.08
N MET A 93 -14.90 -0.72 -4.24
CA MET A 93 -14.55 0.18 -3.13
C MET A 93 -15.78 0.94 -2.64
N SER A 94 -16.52 1.57 -3.54
CA SER A 94 -17.77 2.26 -3.20
C SER A 94 -18.60 2.53 -4.45
N HIS A 95 -19.91 2.37 -4.34
CA HIS A 95 -20.86 2.78 -5.35
C HIS A 95 -22.14 3.31 -4.70
N GLY A 96 -22.66 4.43 -5.20
CA GLY A 96 -23.95 4.97 -4.75
C GLY A 96 -25.14 4.11 -5.18
N PRO A 97 -26.37 4.42 -4.74
CA PRO A 97 -27.54 3.63 -5.12
C PRO A 97 -27.77 3.60 -6.64
N ALA A 98 -28.12 2.43 -7.15
CA ALA A 98 -28.53 2.18 -8.53
C ALA A 98 -29.76 1.23 -8.52
N PRO A 99 -30.96 1.73 -8.16
CA PRO A 99 -32.16 0.92 -7.96
C PRO A 99 -32.53 0.03 -9.15
N GLU A 100 -32.25 0.50 -10.37
CA GLU A 100 -32.46 -0.22 -11.63
C GLU A 100 -31.62 -1.50 -11.73
N LEU A 101 -30.53 -1.59 -10.98
CA LEU A 101 -29.67 -2.77 -10.88
C LEU A 101 -29.99 -3.63 -9.64
N GLY A 102 -30.96 -3.20 -8.81
CA GLY A 102 -31.26 -3.81 -7.52
C GLY A 102 -30.26 -3.43 -6.41
N TRP A 103 -29.50 -2.33 -6.58
CA TRP A 103 -28.52 -1.85 -5.61
C TRP A 103 -29.01 -0.56 -4.92
N TYR A 104 -29.06 -0.54 -3.59
CA TYR A 104 -29.67 0.56 -2.82
C TYR A 104 -28.74 1.20 -1.78
N ASN A 105 -27.54 0.68 -1.59
CA ASN A 105 -26.62 1.15 -0.55
C ASN A 105 -25.58 2.15 -1.11
N THR A 106 -24.79 2.74 -0.21
CA THR A 106 -23.64 3.60 -0.51
C THR A 106 -22.39 3.05 0.19
N ASN A 107 -21.86 1.95 -0.34
CA ASN A 107 -20.67 1.26 0.15
C ASN A 107 -20.09 0.40 -0.98
N GLY A 108 -19.07 -0.42 -0.70
CA GLY A 108 -18.56 -1.38 -1.68
C GLY A 108 -19.69 -2.25 -2.26
N MET A 109 -19.87 -2.21 -3.59
CA MET A 109 -21.02 -2.84 -4.24
C MET A 109 -21.09 -4.34 -3.91
N ALA A 110 -22.30 -4.81 -3.62
CA ALA A 110 -22.64 -6.16 -3.17
C ALA A 110 -22.19 -6.57 -1.75
N ALA A 111 -21.44 -5.73 -1.03
CA ALA A 111 -21.35 -5.86 0.43
C ALA A 111 -22.70 -5.48 1.05
N SER A 112 -23.16 -6.27 2.02
CA SER A 112 -24.51 -6.12 2.58
C SER A 112 -24.67 -4.89 3.48
N ALA A 113 -23.58 -4.33 4.00
CA ALA A 113 -23.55 -3.11 4.79
C ALA A 113 -22.16 -2.43 4.72
N PRO A 114 -22.05 -1.12 5.04
CA PRO A 114 -20.77 -0.41 5.02
C PRO A 114 -19.68 -1.09 5.84
N GLU A 115 -19.97 -1.53 7.07
CA GLU A 115 -19.03 -2.18 7.97
C GLU A 115 -18.49 -3.53 7.47
N LYS A 116 -19.03 -4.05 6.36
CA LYS A 116 -18.61 -5.31 5.74
C LYS A 116 -17.88 -5.12 4.42
N ASP A 117 -17.77 -3.90 3.90
CA ASP A 117 -16.91 -3.66 2.75
C ASP A 117 -15.43 -3.63 3.16
N PHE A 118 -14.53 -3.85 2.20
CA PHE A 118 -13.11 -3.99 2.52
C PHE A 118 -12.49 -2.68 3.04
N VAL A 119 -13.07 -1.52 2.69
CA VAL A 119 -12.56 -0.22 3.13
C VAL A 119 -12.79 -0.08 4.63
N HIS A 120 -14.03 -0.28 5.09
CA HIS A 120 -14.38 -0.13 6.50
C HIS A 120 -13.71 -1.20 7.36
N LEU A 121 -13.58 -2.43 6.86
CA LEU A 121 -12.81 -3.49 7.53
C LEU A 121 -11.34 -3.10 7.71
N LEU A 122 -10.67 -2.61 6.66
CA LEU A 122 -9.29 -2.12 6.77
C LEU A 122 -9.16 -0.91 7.70
N THR A 123 -10.09 0.04 7.63
CA THR A 123 -10.12 1.19 8.54
C THR A 123 -10.29 0.74 9.99
N SER A 124 -11.11 -0.27 10.26
CA SER A 124 -11.28 -0.86 11.59
C SER A 124 -9.99 -1.49 12.11
N HIS A 125 -9.28 -2.27 11.27
CA HIS A 125 -7.99 -2.84 11.64
C HIS A 125 -6.95 -1.75 11.95
N LEU A 126 -6.85 -0.72 11.10
CA LEU A 126 -5.95 0.42 11.32
C LEU A 126 -6.31 1.21 12.58
N ALA A 127 -7.60 1.38 12.88
CA ALA A 127 -8.06 2.07 14.08
C ALA A 127 -7.67 1.33 15.38
N GLY A 128 -7.47 0.01 15.30
CA GLY A 128 -6.91 -0.79 16.40
C GLY A 128 -5.46 -0.43 16.75
N LEU A 129 -4.69 0.09 15.78
CA LEU A 129 -3.33 0.59 16.01
C LEU A 129 -3.30 2.10 16.30
N TYR A 130 -4.13 2.86 15.59
CA TYR A 130 -4.24 4.31 15.75
C TYR A 130 -5.70 4.77 15.66
N PRO A 131 -6.38 5.02 16.80
CA PRO A 131 -7.82 5.32 16.84
C PRO A 131 -8.26 6.57 16.07
N LYS A 132 -7.33 7.46 15.69
CA LYS A 132 -7.59 8.67 14.90
C LYS A 132 -7.27 8.50 13.41
N VAL A 133 -7.11 7.26 12.93
CA VAL A 133 -6.91 6.99 11.50
C VAL A 133 -8.08 7.59 10.72
N SER A 134 -7.75 8.17 9.57
CA SER A 134 -8.72 8.71 8.63
C SER A 134 -8.50 8.06 7.27
N PHE A 135 -9.55 8.03 6.45
CA PHE A 135 -9.45 7.53 5.09
C PHE A 135 -10.12 8.48 4.09
N LYS A 136 -9.69 8.39 2.84
CA LYS A 136 -10.29 9.07 1.69
C LYS A 136 -10.46 8.09 0.55
N LEU A 137 -11.58 8.18 -0.16
CA LEU A 137 -11.85 7.39 -1.35
C LEU A 137 -11.60 8.23 -2.59
N GLN A 138 -10.91 7.65 -3.57
CA GLN A 138 -10.67 8.26 -4.87
C GLN A 138 -11.14 7.30 -5.96
N ASN A 139 -11.96 7.80 -6.87
CA ASN A 139 -12.42 7.03 -8.02
C ASN A 139 -11.22 6.70 -8.92
N GLY A 140 -10.91 5.40 -9.05
CA GLY A 140 -9.93 4.85 -9.99
C GLY A 140 -10.55 4.34 -11.28
N GLY A 141 -11.88 4.27 -11.37
CA GLY A 141 -12.62 3.84 -12.55
C GLY A 141 -12.46 4.76 -13.77
N ASN A 142 -12.09 6.03 -13.55
CA ASN A 142 -11.71 6.95 -14.61
C ASN A 142 -10.39 6.50 -15.26
N PHE A 143 -9.36 6.20 -14.47
CA PHE A 143 -8.11 5.61 -14.95
C PHE A 143 -8.35 4.30 -15.70
N GLU A 144 -9.12 3.37 -15.13
CA GLU A 144 -9.36 2.05 -15.73
C GLU A 144 -9.94 2.13 -17.15
N ARG A 145 -10.83 3.09 -17.40
CA ARG A 145 -11.51 3.26 -18.70
C ARG A 145 -10.79 4.24 -19.63
N GLY A 146 -10.08 5.21 -19.03
CA GLY A 146 -9.53 6.37 -19.72
C GLY A 146 -8.03 6.31 -20.00
N PHE A 147 -7.29 5.34 -19.44
CA PHE A 147 -5.83 5.27 -19.62
C PHE A 147 -5.42 5.40 -21.10
N GLY A 148 -4.41 6.21 -21.37
CA GLY A 148 -3.89 6.42 -22.73
C GLY A 148 -4.77 7.25 -23.67
N LEU A 149 -5.99 7.64 -23.27
CA LEU A 149 -6.79 8.60 -24.04
C LEU A 149 -6.20 10.01 -23.91
N ALA A 150 -6.25 10.79 -24.99
CA ALA A 150 -5.79 12.19 -24.99
C ALA A 150 -6.58 13.10 -24.03
N THR A 151 -7.81 12.72 -23.69
CA THR A 151 -8.71 13.46 -22.78
C THR A 151 -8.54 13.08 -21.32
N TYR A 152 -7.78 12.03 -21.01
CA TYR A 152 -7.59 11.54 -19.65
C TYR A 152 -6.28 12.08 -19.06
N SER A 153 -6.33 12.54 -17.81
CA SER A 153 -5.17 13.03 -17.06
C SER A 153 -5.11 12.41 -15.67
N LEU A 154 -3.90 12.13 -15.20
CA LEU A 154 -3.63 11.71 -13.82
C LEU A 154 -3.79 12.86 -12.81
N ASP A 155 -4.14 14.07 -13.24
CA ASP A 155 -4.33 15.22 -12.35
C ASP A 155 -5.49 15.05 -11.37
N GLU A 156 -6.42 14.13 -11.62
CA GLU A 156 -7.46 13.76 -10.65
C GLU A 156 -6.89 13.29 -9.30
N PHE A 157 -5.63 12.83 -9.28
CA PHE A 157 -4.94 12.41 -8.06
C PHE A 157 -4.17 13.55 -7.36
N ASN A 158 -4.08 14.76 -7.92
CA ASN A 158 -3.29 15.85 -7.32
C ASN A 158 -3.83 16.28 -5.95
N GLU A 159 -5.12 16.60 -5.87
CA GLU A 159 -5.75 17.06 -4.63
C GLU A 159 -5.65 16.03 -3.50
N PRO A 160 -6.01 14.74 -3.69
CA PRO A 160 -5.91 13.79 -2.58
C PRO A 160 -4.47 13.60 -2.11
N LEU A 161 -3.47 13.68 -3.00
CA LEU A 161 -2.06 13.62 -2.59
C LEU A 161 -1.61 14.89 -1.85
N GLN A 162 -1.98 16.08 -2.33
CA GLN A 162 -1.48 17.35 -1.79
C GLN A 162 -2.20 17.79 -0.51
N VAL A 163 -3.49 17.54 -0.41
CA VAL A 163 -4.35 18.01 0.70
C VAL A 163 -4.51 16.92 1.76
N PHE A 164 -4.87 15.70 1.36
CA PHE A 164 -5.07 14.60 2.32
C PHE A 164 -3.74 13.96 2.75
N LYS A 165 -2.69 14.05 1.93
CA LYS A 165 -1.31 13.67 2.32
C LYS A 165 -1.20 12.24 2.86
N PRO A 166 -1.71 11.22 2.13
CA PRO A 166 -1.80 9.86 2.65
C PRO A 166 -0.42 9.32 3.03
N ASP A 167 -0.37 8.52 4.11
CA ASP A 167 0.80 7.71 4.45
C ASP A 167 0.61 6.24 4.03
N LEU A 168 -0.60 5.86 3.63
CA LEU A 168 -0.95 4.58 3.00
C LEU A 168 -1.82 4.83 1.76
N ILE A 169 -1.45 4.27 0.61
CA ILE A 169 -2.25 4.25 -0.61
C ILE A 169 -2.53 2.81 -1.01
N ILE A 170 -3.81 2.47 -1.10
CA ILE A 170 -4.28 1.19 -1.64
C ILE A 170 -4.73 1.41 -3.08
N VAL A 171 -4.04 0.80 -4.04
CA VAL A 171 -4.34 0.88 -5.47
C VAL A 171 -5.06 -0.40 -5.87
N ARG A 172 -6.40 -0.35 -5.89
CA ARG A 172 -7.27 -1.51 -6.16
C ARG A 172 -8.10 -1.26 -7.41
N ILE A 173 -7.46 -1.44 -8.56
CA ILE A 173 -7.99 -1.21 -9.91
C ILE A 173 -7.63 -2.40 -10.80
N GLY A 174 -8.33 -2.57 -11.92
CA GLY A 174 -8.08 -3.60 -12.93
C GLY A 174 -9.38 -4.15 -13.52
N GLU A 175 -10.46 -4.13 -12.74
CA GLU A 175 -11.75 -4.70 -13.13
C GLU A 175 -12.36 -4.07 -14.39
N ASN A 176 -12.27 -2.74 -14.52
CA ASN A 176 -12.83 -2.04 -15.68
C ASN A 176 -11.82 -1.79 -16.82
N VAL A 177 -10.60 -2.33 -16.71
CA VAL A 177 -9.58 -2.21 -17.76
C VAL A 177 -10.00 -3.05 -18.97
N ASP A 178 -10.00 -2.41 -20.14
CA ASP A 178 -10.19 -3.10 -21.41
C ASP A 178 -8.94 -3.89 -21.77
N GLU A 179 -9.04 -5.22 -21.72
CA GLU A 179 -7.98 -6.17 -22.07
C GLU A 179 -7.43 -5.95 -23.50
N GLY A 180 -8.25 -5.46 -24.45
CA GLY A 180 -7.79 -5.17 -25.82
C GLY A 180 -6.85 -3.98 -25.91
N GLU A 181 -6.86 -3.10 -24.90
CA GLU A 181 -6.10 -1.85 -24.87
C GLU A 181 -4.85 -1.93 -23.99
N VAL A 182 -4.70 -3.03 -23.23
CA VAL A 182 -3.55 -3.26 -22.33
C VAL A 182 -2.24 -3.25 -23.11
N LEU A 183 -2.16 -4.07 -24.16
CA LEU A 183 -1.02 -4.15 -25.09
C LEU A 183 -1.25 -3.32 -26.36
N GLY A 184 -2.42 -2.70 -26.50
CA GLY A 184 -2.82 -1.87 -27.63
C GLY A 184 -2.24 -0.46 -27.60
N GLY A 185 -2.87 0.45 -28.36
CA GLY A 185 -2.40 1.82 -28.53
C GLY A 185 -2.40 2.64 -27.23
N ARG A 186 -3.25 2.31 -26.27
CA ARG A 186 -3.32 3.00 -24.97
C ARG A 186 -2.19 2.61 -24.01
N ASN A 187 -1.59 1.42 -24.19
CA ASN A 187 -0.43 0.91 -23.48
C ASN A 187 -0.56 1.05 -21.95
N PHE A 188 -1.34 0.14 -21.34
CA PHE A 188 -1.64 0.18 -19.91
C PHE A 188 -0.37 0.12 -19.03
N GLU A 189 0.68 -0.58 -19.45
CA GLU A 189 1.94 -0.66 -18.71
C GLU A 189 2.58 0.72 -18.51
N LYS A 190 2.64 1.53 -19.58
CA LYS A 190 3.15 2.90 -19.51
C LYS A 190 2.31 3.73 -18.54
N GLN A 191 0.98 3.62 -18.63
CA GLN A 191 0.07 4.46 -17.84
C GLN A 191 0.04 4.08 -16.36
N PHE A 192 0.05 2.78 -16.06
CA PHE A 192 0.07 2.28 -14.69
C PHE A 192 1.42 2.58 -14.01
N ARG A 193 2.53 2.50 -14.75
CA ARG A 193 3.84 2.96 -14.25
C ARG A 193 3.80 4.45 -13.89
N ALA A 194 3.28 5.29 -14.78
CA ALA A 194 3.15 6.73 -14.54
C ALA A 194 2.23 7.05 -13.34
N LEU A 195 1.17 6.28 -13.14
CA LEU A 195 0.29 6.38 -11.97
C LEU A 195 1.08 6.14 -10.67
N LEU A 196 1.83 5.05 -10.60
CA LEU A 196 2.63 4.73 -9.42
C LEU A 196 3.80 5.73 -9.22
N ASP A 197 4.42 6.23 -10.29
CA ASP A 197 5.42 7.30 -10.20
C ASP A 197 4.83 8.59 -9.62
N LYS A 198 3.59 8.93 -9.96
CA LYS A 198 2.88 10.08 -9.39
C LYS A 198 2.65 9.93 -7.88
N PHE A 199 2.40 8.71 -7.41
CA PHE A 199 2.25 8.45 -5.97
C PHE A 199 3.61 8.44 -5.25
N ALA A 200 4.67 8.01 -5.94
CA ALA A 200 6.03 7.97 -5.41
C ALA A 200 6.68 9.36 -5.29
N SER A 201 6.30 10.31 -6.14
CA SER A 201 6.88 11.67 -6.17
C SER A 201 6.46 12.57 -5.01
N TYR A 202 5.69 12.05 -4.06
CA TYR A 202 5.21 12.78 -2.90
C TYR A 202 6.30 12.88 -1.81
N GLU A 203 6.54 14.09 -1.28
CA GLU A 203 7.58 14.39 -0.28
C GLU A 203 7.24 13.88 1.15
N GLN A 204 6.54 12.75 1.28
CA GLN A 204 6.34 12.07 2.55
C GLN A 204 6.47 10.56 2.37
N PRO A 205 7.03 9.85 3.38
CA PRO A 205 7.05 8.40 3.36
C PRO A 205 5.63 7.86 3.22
N THR A 206 5.37 7.19 2.11
CA THR A 206 4.05 6.64 1.79
C THR A 206 4.20 5.17 1.44
N LYS A 207 3.38 4.31 2.06
CA LYS A 207 3.30 2.90 1.66
C LYS A 207 2.27 2.76 0.55
N ILE A 208 2.66 2.19 -0.58
CA ILE A 208 1.75 1.91 -1.70
C ILE A 208 1.56 0.40 -1.77
N VAL A 209 0.31 -0.06 -1.78
CA VAL A 209 -0.07 -1.47 -1.93
C VAL A 209 -0.98 -1.61 -3.12
N CYS A 210 -0.60 -2.43 -4.10
CA CYS A 210 -1.42 -2.70 -5.28
C CYS A 210 -2.13 -4.04 -5.14
N THR A 211 -3.31 -4.18 -5.76
CA THR A 211 -3.97 -5.48 -5.90
C THR A 211 -4.19 -5.83 -7.36
N THR A 212 -4.27 -7.13 -7.68
CA THR A 212 -4.84 -7.58 -8.96
C THR A 212 -6.37 -7.49 -8.93
N SER A 213 -7.00 -7.72 -10.09
CA SER A 213 -8.45 -7.78 -10.25
C SER A 213 -9.06 -9.01 -9.57
N VAL A 214 -10.34 -8.91 -9.16
CA VAL A 214 -11.18 -10.08 -8.80
C VAL A 214 -12.02 -10.59 -9.97
N TRP A 215 -11.95 -9.95 -11.13
CA TRP A 215 -12.50 -10.41 -12.40
C TRP A 215 -11.39 -10.97 -13.30
N PRO A 216 -11.72 -11.84 -14.28
CA PRO A 216 -10.72 -12.40 -15.19
C PRO A 216 -10.13 -11.30 -16.11
N ARG A 217 -9.00 -10.74 -15.68
CA ARG A 217 -8.26 -9.66 -16.35
C ARG A 217 -6.79 -10.05 -16.54
N PRO A 218 -6.50 -11.09 -17.34
CA PRO A 218 -5.18 -11.70 -17.37
C PRO A 218 -4.08 -10.74 -17.84
N GLN A 219 -4.33 -9.89 -18.84
CA GLN A 219 -3.32 -8.95 -19.32
C GLN A 219 -3.15 -7.78 -18.34
N ALA A 220 -4.25 -7.20 -17.85
CA ALA A 220 -4.15 -6.09 -16.88
C ALA A 220 -3.45 -6.55 -15.60
N ASP A 221 -3.82 -7.74 -15.08
CA ASP A 221 -3.18 -8.32 -13.90
C ASP A 221 -1.69 -8.60 -14.15
N ALA A 222 -1.30 -9.12 -15.32
CA ALA A 222 0.11 -9.34 -15.63
C ALA A 222 0.91 -8.03 -15.58
N ILE A 223 0.35 -6.94 -16.11
CA ILE A 223 0.97 -5.61 -16.04
C ILE A 223 1.01 -5.07 -14.60
N ILE A 224 -0.08 -5.19 -13.84
CA ILE A 224 -0.12 -4.77 -12.43
C ILE A 224 0.97 -5.50 -11.64
N ARG A 225 1.08 -6.83 -11.78
CA ARG A 225 2.13 -7.63 -11.14
C ARG A 225 3.52 -7.12 -11.51
N LYS A 226 3.79 -6.98 -12.82
CA LYS A 226 5.08 -6.58 -13.36
C LYS A 226 5.52 -5.22 -12.80
N VAL A 227 4.69 -4.19 -12.97
CA VAL A 227 5.05 -2.81 -12.61
C VAL A 227 5.11 -2.63 -11.09
N THR A 228 4.21 -3.27 -10.33
CA THR A 228 4.24 -3.22 -8.86
C THR A 228 5.54 -3.81 -8.32
N LEU A 229 5.96 -4.96 -8.85
CA LEU A 229 7.23 -5.61 -8.48
C LEU A 229 8.44 -4.77 -8.91
N GLU A 230 8.43 -4.24 -10.14
CA GLU A 230 9.50 -3.36 -10.67
C GLU A 230 9.76 -2.16 -9.75
N LYS A 231 8.69 -1.58 -9.18
CA LYS A 231 8.78 -0.44 -8.26
C LYS A 231 9.03 -0.82 -6.80
N GLY A 232 9.12 -2.12 -6.49
CA GLY A 232 9.37 -2.62 -5.14
C GLY A 232 8.19 -2.45 -4.17
N TYR A 233 6.96 -2.31 -4.68
CA TYR A 233 5.77 -2.19 -3.84
C TYR A 233 5.18 -3.57 -3.50
N PRO A 234 4.55 -3.72 -2.32
CA PRO A 234 3.74 -4.89 -2.02
C PRO A 234 2.59 -5.08 -3.01
N LEU A 235 2.48 -6.30 -3.52
CA LEU A 235 1.37 -6.77 -4.33
C LEU A 235 0.48 -7.71 -3.51
N VAL A 236 -0.83 -7.52 -3.61
CA VAL A 236 -1.87 -8.45 -3.16
C VAL A 236 -2.47 -9.14 -4.39
N ASP A 237 -2.16 -10.43 -4.56
CA ASP A 237 -2.73 -11.21 -5.65
C ASP A 237 -4.10 -11.76 -5.25
N LEU A 238 -5.15 -11.33 -5.96
CA LEU A 238 -6.54 -11.72 -5.74
C LEU A 238 -7.01 -12.78 -6.74
N SER A 239 -6.14 -13.26 -7.64
CA SER A 239 -6.51 -14.22 -8.70
C SER A 239 -7.11 -15.52 -8.17
N GLU A 240 -6.70 -15.96 -6.97
CA GLU A 240 -7.26 -17.12 -6.30
C GLU A 240 -8.76 -16.97 -6.00
N MET A 241 -9.26 -15.75 -5.85
CA MET A 241 -10.67 -15.49 -5.60
C MET A 241 -11.54 -15.71 -6.84
N VAL A 242 -11.01 -15.39 -8.03
CA VAL A 242 -11.75 -15.36 -9.31
C VAL A 242 -12.56 -16.65 -9.58
N PRO A 243 -12.00 -17.87 -9.43
CA PRO A 243 -12.76 -19.11 -9.69
C PRO A 243 -13.69 -19.52 -8.54
N GLN A 244 -13.68 -18.82 -7.39
CA GLN A 244 -14.38 -19.23 -6.18
C GLN A 244 -15.69 -18.43 -5.99
N SER A 245 -16.80 -18.99 -6.48
CA SER A 245 -18.13 -18.36 -6.42
C SER A 245 -18.57 -17.93 -5.02
N LYS A 246 -18.09 -18.59 -3.95
CA LYS A 246 -18.37 -18.22 -2.55
C LYS A 246 -17.99 -16.77 -2.20
N TYR A 247 -17.06 -16.15 -2.92
CA TYR A 247 -16.63 -14.77 -2.69
C TYR A 247 -17.48 -13.73 -3.41
N PHE A 248 -18.38 -14.14 -4.31
CA PHE A 248 -19.18 -13.24 -5.13
C PHE A 248 -20.64 -13.31 -4.74
N ALA A 249 -21.38 -12.25 -5.04
CA ALA A 249 -22.79 -12.17 -4.70
C ALA A 249 -23.64 -13.06 -5.61
N SER A 250 -24.63 -13.72 -5.01
CA SER A 250 -25.58 -14.59 -5.73
C SER A 250 -27.03 -14.12 -5.57
N GLN A 251 -27.27 -13.15 -4.69
CA GLN A 251 -28.60 -12.63 -4.37
C GLN A 251 -29.11 -11.54 -5.34
N TYR A 252 -28.27 -11.08 -6.27
CA TYR A 252 -28.64 -10.02 -7.22
C TYR A 252 -28.96 -10.61 -8.60
N THR A 253 -30.13 -10.27 -9.13
CA THR A 253 -30.54 -10.67 -10.50
C THR A 253 -29.66 -10.01 -11.57
N ASN A 254 -29.18 -8.80 -11.31
CA ASN A 254 -28.30 -8.11 -12.23
C ASN A 254 -26.90 -8.75 -12.21
N PRO A 255 -26.41 -9.27 -13.35
CA PRO A 255 -25.12 -9.97 -13.41
C PRO A 255 -23.93 -9.04 -13.13
N GLY A 256 -24.06 -7.74 -13.42
CA GLY A 256 -23.06 -6.74 -13.07
C GLY A 256 -22.89 -6.63 -11.56
N VAL A 257 -23.98 -6.53 -10.80
CA VAL A 257 -23.92 -6.50 -9.33
C VAL A 257 -23.48 -7.84 -8.76
N ALA A 258 -23.99 -8.97 -9.29
CA ALA A 258 -23.60 -10.32 -8.85
C ALA A 258 -22.11 -10.64 -9.09
N ALA A 259 -21.46 -9.99 -10.07
CA ALA A 259 -20.01 -10.12 -10.27
C ALA A 259 -19.16 -9.44 -9.18
N HIS A 260 -19.76 -8.69 -8.25
CA HIS A 260 -19.02 -8.03 -7.17
C HIS A 260 -18.82 -8.94 -5.95
N PRO A 261 -17.74 -8.72 -5.18
CA PRO A 261 -17.50 -9.48 -3.96
C PRO A 261 -18.64 -9.31 -2.95
N ASN A 262 -19.13 -10.41 -2.38
CA ASN A 262 -20.04 -10.38 -1.24
C ASN A 262 -19.26 -10.09 0.07
N ASP A 263 -19.94 -10.13 1.22
CA ASP A 263 -19.31 -9.94 2.53
C ASP A 263 -18.03 -10.80 2.74
N LEU A 264 -18.07 -12.08 2.35
CA LEU A 264 -16.93 -12.98 2.49
C LEU A 264 -15.80 -12.62 1.53
N GLY A 265 -16.13 -12.20 0.31
CA GLY A 265 -15.15 -11.69 -0.65
C GLY A 265 -14.49 -10.39 -0.20
N MET A 266 -15.28 -9.45 0.32
CA MET A 266 -14.79 -8.18 0.89
C MET A 266 -13.88 -8.41 2.09
N LEU A 267 -14.24 -9.33 2.99
CA LEU A 267 -13.38 -9.74 4.10
C LEU A 267 -12.07 -10.34 3.60
N ARG A 268 -12.12 -11.24 2.61
CA ARG A 268 -10.90 -11.84 2.03
C ARG A 268 -9.98 -10.80 1.42
N ILE A 269 -10.54 -9.79 0.74
CA ILE A 269 -9.78 -8.65 0.20
C ILE A 269 -9.10 -7.87 1.33
N ALA A 270 -9.85 -7.51 2.37
CA ALA A 270 -9.32 -6.77 3.52
C ALA A 270 -8.19 -7.54 4.22
N ASP A 271 -8.37 -8.84 4.49
CA ASP A 271 -7.37 -9.68 5.15
C ASP A 271 -6.08 -9.79 4.34
N LEU A 272 -6.18 -9.97 3.02
CA LEU A 272 -5.02 -10.09 2.15
C LEU A 272 -4.26 -8.76 2.02
N ILE A 273 -4.97 -7.63 1.99
CA ILE A 273 -4.35 -6.30 2.04
C ILE A 273 -3.68 -6.07 3.40
N TRP A 274 -4.35 -6.43 4.50
CA TRP A 274 -3.83 -6.29 5.86
C TRP A 274 -2.50 -7.01 6.04
N GLN A 275 -2.34 -8.23 5.49
CA GLN A 275 -1.07 -8.97 5.50
C GLN A 275 0.12 -8.26 4.82
N LYS A 276 -0.14 -7.24 3.99
CA LYS A 276 0.90 -6.46 3.30
C LYS A 276 1.18 -5.12 3.97
N ILE A 277 0.37 -4.73 4.94
CA ILE A 277 0.51 -3.53 5.75
C ILE A 277 1.26 -3.98 7.04
N PRO A 278 2.19 -3.18 7.60
CA PRO A 278 3.01 -3.57 8.75
C PRO A 278 2.25 -4.10 9.96
#